data_AF-G0MQF1-F1
#
_entry.id   AF-G0MQF1-F1
#
_cell.length_a   1.000
_cell.length_b   1.000
_cell.length_c   1.000
_cell.angle_alpha   90.00
_cell.angle_beta   90.00
_cell.angle_gamma   90.00
#
_symmetry.space_group_name_H-M   'P 1'
#
loop_
_entity.id
_entity.type
_entity.pdbx_description
1 polymer ?
#
loop_
_entity_poly.entity_id
_entity_poly.type
_entity_poly.pdbx_seq_one_letter_code
_entity_poly.pdbx_strand_id
1 'polypeptide(L)'
;MPAEVVAERFKVWTGNNETIIYSPYEYDSTWLVESWWDDLTMHTFFKNHWFKSVYLSAAYIIATNLLQRYMETRKPKSMRPLLLAWNGFLAVFSIMGTWRFGIEFYDAVFRRGFIDSICLAVNPRSPSAFWACMFALSKIAEFGDTMFLVLRKRPVIFLHWYHHAVVLILSWHAAIELTAPGRWFIFMNYLVHSIMYTYYAVTSVGYRLPKIVSMTVTFLQTLQMLIGVGISCIVLYLKLNGEMCQQSYDNLALSFGIYASFLVLFSSFFNNAYLVKKEKPAAKKE
;
A
#
# COMPACT_ATOMS: atom_id res chain seq x y z
N MET A 1 -6.24 -36.79 -2.42
CA MET A 1 -7.14 -35.92 -3.21
C MET A 1 -7.23 -36.51 -4.61
N PRO A 2 -8.42 -36.70 -5.19
CA PRO A 2 -8.57 -37.24 -6.54
C PRO A 2 -8.05 -36.24 -7.58
N ALA A 3 -7.50 -36.75 -8.68
CA ALA A 3 -6.75 -36.00 -9.69
C ALA A 3 -7.56 -34.88 -10.39
N GLU A 4 -8.89 -34.94 -10.37
CA GLU A 4 -9.77 -33.90 -10.95
C GLU A 4 -9.79 -32.61 -10.12
N VAL A 5 -9.58 -32.67 -8.80
CA VAL A 5 -9.54 -31.48 -7.92
C VAL A 5 -8.24 -30.68 -8.11
N VAL A 6 -7.18 -31.32 -8.58
CA VAL A 6 -5.89 -30.67 -8.84
C VAL A 6 -5.94 -29.79 -10.09
N ALA A 7 -6.87 -30.06 -11.03
CA ALA A 7 -7.03 -29.29 -12.26
C ALA A 7 -7.69 -27.92 -12.08
N GLU A 8 -8.32 -27.62 -10.93
CA GLU A 8 -9.05 -26.36 -10.69
C GLU A 8 -8.43 -25.45 -9.60
N ARG A 9 -7.35 -25.88 -8.94
CA ARG A 9 -6.77 -25.10 -7.83
C ARG A 9 -6.12 -23.79 -8.29
N PHE A 10 -5.44 -23.79 -9.43
CA PHE A 10 -4.79 -22.59 -9.98
C PHE A 10 -4.75 -22.64 -11.51
N LYS A 11 -4.65 -21.49 -12.14
CA LYS A 11 -4.36 -21.36 -13.58
C LYS A 11 -2.97 -20.75 -13.75
N VAL A 12 -2.38 -20.98 -14.92
CA VAL A 12 -1.06 -20.44 -15.29
C VAL A 12 -1.24 -19.38 -16.35
N TRP A 13 -0.65 -18.22 -16.10
CA TRP A 13 -0.50 -17.17 -17.09
C TRP A 13 0.94 -17.20 -17.61
N THR A 14 1.11 -17.04 -18.92
CA THR A 14 2.41 -16.99 -19.58
C THR A 14 2.54 -15.69 -20.36
N GLY A 15 3.66 -15.00 -20.18
CA GLY A 15 3.95 -13.76 -20.89
C GLY A 15 5.38 -13.32 -20.64
N ASN A 16 6.05 -12.76 -21.66
CA ASN A 16 7.43 -12.25 -21.56
C ASN A 16 8.45 -13.25 -20.97
N ASN A 17 8.32 -14.53 -21.34
CA ASN A 17 9.11 -15.66 -20.84
C ASN A 17 9.00 -15.91 -19.32
N GLU A 18 7.94 -15.43 -18.68
CA GLU A 18 7.63 -15.69 -17.27
C GLU A 18 6.28 -16.37 -17.11
N THR A 19 6.13 -17.06 -15.99
CA THR A 19 4.92 -17.79 -15.63
C THR A 19 4.40 -17.30 -14.29
N ILE A 20 3.10 -17.01 -14.21
CA ILE A 20 2.44 -16.60 -12.98
C ILE A 20 1.36 -17.63 -12.65
N ILE A 21 1.43 -18.23 -11.47
CA ILE A 21 0.34 -19.06 -10.94
C ILE A 21 -0.67 -18.16 -10.23
N TYR A 22 -1.94 -18.26 -10.62
CA TYR A 22 -2.99 -17.38 -10.12
C TYR A 22 -4.27 -18.13 -9.78
N SER A 23 -5.06 -17.50 -8.92
CA SER A 23 -6.39 -17.97 -8.55
C SER A 23 -7.40 -17.61 -9.64
N PRO A 24 -8.08 -18.58 -10.27
CA PRO A 24 -9.10 -18.28 -11.25
C PRO A 24 -10.30 -17.62 -10.57
N TYR A 25 -10.50 -16.34 -10.88
CA TYR A 25 -11.67 -15.56 -10.51
C TYR A 25 -12.13 -14.74 -11.72
N GLU A 26 -13.44 -14.74 -11.95
CA GLU A 26 -14.10 -14.01 -13.04
C GLU A 26 -15.09 -13.02 -12.43
N TYR A 27 -15.03 -11.77 -12.88
CA TYR A 27 -15.92 -10.72 -12.41
C TYR A 27 -17.18 -10.69 -13.27
N ASP A 28 -18.35 -10.54 -12.63
CA ASP A 28 -19.66 -10.48 -13.32
C ASP A 28 -19.79 -9.29 -14.29
N SER A 29 -19.01 -8.23 -14.08
CA SER A 29 -19.01 -7.03 -14.91
C SER A 29 -17.61 -6.41 -14.91
N THR A 30 -17.29 -5.64 -15.95
CA THR A 30 -16.07 -4.82 -16.04
C THR A 30 -16.44 -3.35 -16.17
N TRP A 31 -15.67 -2.47 -15.54
CA TRP A 31 -15.83 -1.02 -15.71
C TRP A 31 -15.08 -0.53 -16.94
N LEU A 32 -15.50 0.60 -17.50
CA LEU A 32 -14.87 1.18 -18.70
C LEU A 32 -13.36 1.36 -18.53
N VAL A 33 -12.91 1.85 -17.38
CA VAL A 33 -11.47 2.04 -17.10
C VAL A 33 -10.71 0.72 -17.00
N GLU A 34 -11.37 -0.37 -16.59
CA GLU A 34 -10.78 -1.70 -16.49
C GLU A 34 -10.65 -2.35 -17.87
N SER A 35 -11.47 -1.93 -18.85
CA SER A 35 -11.40 -2.44 -20.23
C SER A 35 -10.13 -2.02 -20.97
N TRP A 36 -9.42 -1.00 -20.48
CA TRP A 36 -8.13 -0.56 -21.03
C TRP A 36 -6.94 -1.36 -20.49
N TRP A 37 -7.18 -2.33 -19.60
CA TRP A 37 -6.16 -3.18 -19.03
C TRP A 37 -5.59 -4.14 -20.06
N ASP A 38 -4.26 -4.15 -20.18
CA ASP A 38 -3.52 -5.12 -20.98
C ASP A 38 -2.39 -5.72 -20.13
N ASP A 39 -2.52 -7.01 -19.84
CA ASP A 39 -1.64 -7.76 -18.93
C ASP A 39 -0.21 -7.82 -19.47
N LEU A 40 -0.01 -8.09 -20.76
CA LEU A 40 1.33 -8.19 -21.36
C LEU A 40 2.06 -6.84 -21.34
N THR A 41 1.38 -5.75 -21.73
CA THR A 41 1.97 -4.41 -21.78
C THR A 41 2.37 -3.95 -20.39
N MET A 42 1.50 -4.12 -19.39
CA MET A 42 1.77 -3.69 -18.02
C MET A 42 2.85 -4.54 -17.35
N HIS A 43 2.84 -5.85 -17.57
CA HIS A 43 3.91 -6.73 -17.12
C HIS A 43 5.27 -6.34 -17.75
N THR A 44 5.29 -6.08 -19.07
CA THR A 44 6.50 -5.58 -19.77
C THR A 44 6.98 -4.26 -19.19
N PHE A 45 6.05 -3.35 -18.90
CA PHE A 45 6.36 -2.06 -18.31
C PHE A 45 7.08 -2.22 -16.97
N PHE A 46 6.50 -2.96 -16.02
CA PHE A 46 7.12 -3.14 -14.70
C PHE A 46 8.45 -3.90 -14.81
N LYS A 47 8.52 -4.95 -15.62
CA LYS A 47 9.78 -5.68 -15.85
C LYS A 47 10.92 -4.78 -16.33
N ASN A 48 10.64 -3.89 -17.27
CA ASN A 48 11.64 -2.99 -17.84
C ASN A 48 11.91 -1.74 -17.00
N HIS A 49 11.02 -1.39 -16.07
CA HIS A 49 11.03 -0.08 -15.42
C HIS A 49 10.95 -0.10 -13.90
N TRP A 50 10.86 -1.26 -13.25
CA TRP A 50 10.73 -1.34 -11.79
C TRP A 50 11.85 -0.57 -11.09
N PHE A 51 13.09 -0.64 -11.59
CA PHE A 51 14.26 0.03 -11.00
C PHE A 51 14.14 1.56 -11.06
N LYS A 52 13.30 2.10 -11.95
CA LYS A 52 12.99 3.55 -11.97
C LYS A 52 12.35 4.01 -10.66
N SER A 53 11.68 3.12 -9.92
CA SER A 53 11.17 3.42 -8.57
C SER A 53 12.28 3.89 -7.62
N VAL A 54 13.49 3.32 -7.70
CA VAL A 54 14.63 3.70 -6.87
C VAL A 54 15.09 5.12 -7.19
N TYR A 55 15.20 5.44 -8.48
CA TYR A 55 15.55 6.79 -8.92
C TYR A 55 14.46 7.82 -8.56
N LEU A 56 13.18 7.45 -8.70
CA LEU A 56 12.06 8.29 -8.29
C LEU A 56 12.05 8.55 -6.79
N SER A 57 12.31 7.53 -5.96
CA SER A 57 12.41 7.68 -4.51
C SER A 57 13.61 8.55 -4.10
N ALA A 58 14.77 8.40 -4.75
CA ALA A 58 15.92 9.28 -4.52
C ALA A 58 15.61 10.72 -4.93
N ALA A 59 15.02 10.93 -6.10
CA ALA A 59 14.59 12.24 -6.58
C ALA A 59 13.56 12.88 -5.63
N TYR A 60 12.61 12.11 -5.13
CA TYR A 60 11.63 12.54 -4.14
C TYR A 60 12.29 13.03 -2.83
N ILE A 61 13.28 12.30 -2.31
CA ILE A 61 14.01 12.70 -1.10
C ILE A 61 14.77 14.01 -1.36
N ILE A 62 15.49 14.11 -2.49
CA ILE A 62 16.22 15.33 -2.86
C ILE A 62 15.26 16.51 -3.01
N ALA A 63 14.18 16.34 -3.77
CA ALA A 63 13.17 17.37 -4.00
C ALA A 63 12.52 17.83 -2.69
N THR A 64 12.21 16.91 -1.78
CA THR A 64 11.66 17.22 -0.46
C THR A 64 12.62 18.09 0.35
N ASN A 65 13.91 17.76 0.38
CA ASN A 65 14.93 18.55 1.10
C ASN A 65 15.14 19.94 0.47
N LEU A 66 15.20 20.01 -0.87
CA LEU A 66 15.33 21.29 -1.58
C LEU A 66 14.11 22.18 -1.35
N LEU A 67 12.90 21.61 -1.38
CA LEU A 67 11.67 22.34 -1.12
C LEU A 67 11.58 22.82 0.34
N GLN A 68 12.05 22.02 1.31
CA GLN A 68 12.13 22.44 2.71
C GLN A 68 13.02 23.67 2.86
N ARG A 69 14.25 23.62 2.32
CA ARG A 69 15.19 24.76 2.34
C ARG A 69 14.60 26.00 1.67
N TYR A 70 13.98 25.82 0.50
CA TYR A 70 13.30 26.91 -0.20
C TYR A 70 12.17 27.56 0.60
N MET A 71 11.46 26.77 1.41
CA MET A 71 10.36 27.26 2.24
C MET A 71 10.84 27.90 3.55
N GLU A 72 12.09 27.74 3.98
CA GLU A 72 12.61 28.33 5.24
C GLU A 72 12.36 29.84 5.30
N THR A 73 12.67 30.56 4.23
CA THR A 73 12.54 32.03 4.12
C THR A 73 11.13 32.51 3.75
N ARG A 74 10.16 31.60 3.55
CA ARG A 74 8.81 31.93 3.04
C ARG A 74 7.71 31.71 4.08
N LYS A 75 6.56 32.37 3.90
CA LYS A 75 5.38 32.13 4.75
C LYS A 75 4.69 30.80 4.35
N PRO A 76 4.06 30.08 5.32
CA PRO A 76 3.33 28.87 5.01
C PRO A 76 2.15 29.15 4.08
N LYS A 77 1.93 28.31 3.07
CA LYS A 77 0.84 28.50 2.10
C LYS A 77 -0.47 27.96 2.66
N SER A 78 -1.54 28.76 2.61
CA SER A 78 -2.90 28.28 2.83
C SER A 78 -3.41 27.65 1.54
N MET A 79 -3.66 26.33 1.56
CA MET A 79 -4.08 25.56 0.37
C MET A 79 -5.24 24.62 0.73
N ARG A 80 -6.18 25.08 1.57
CA ARG A 80 -7.27 24.23 2.07
C ARG A 80 -8.13 23.61 0.97
N PRO A 81 -8.59 24.35 -0.08
CA PRO A 81 -9.40 23.75 -1.14
C PRO A 81 -8.63 22.71 -1.94
N LEU A 82 -7.35 22.98 -2.23
CA LEU A 82 -6.48 22.04 -2.94
C LEU A 82 -6.20 20.77 -2.11
N LEU A 83 -5.99 20.92 -0.81
CA LEU A 83 -5.88 19.78 0.11
C LEU A 83 -7.17 18.97 0.20
N LEU A 84 -8.33 19.63 0.25
CA LEU A 84 -9.61 18.94 0.26
C LEU A 84 -9.80 18.14 -1.03
N ALA A 85 -9.54 18.76 -2.19
CA ALA A 85 -9.62 18.09 -3.48
C ALA A 85 -8.64 16.91 -3.57
N TRP A 86 -7.40 17.10 -3.12
CA TRP A 86 -6.37 16.06 -3.13
C TRP A 86 -6.71 14.87 -2.23
N ASN A 87 -7.02 15.12 -0.95
CA ASN A 87 -7.39 14.07 -0.02
C ASN A 87 -8.73 13.41 -0.42
N GLY A 88 -9.69 14.19 -0.91
CA GLY A 88 -10.96 13.68 -1.42
C GLY A 88 -10.77 12.76 -2.64
N PHE A 89 -9.91 13.15 -3.57
CA PHE A 89 -9.53 12.31 -4.71
C PHE A 89 -8.91 10.98 -4.26
N LEU A 90 -7.90 11.02 -3.38
CA LEU A 90 -7.25 9.81 -2.87
C LEU A 90 -8.18 8.95 -2.02
N ALA A 91 -9.13 9.56 -1.30
CA ALA A 91 -10.18 8.84 -0.57
C ALA A 91 -11.10 8.08 -1.54
N VAL A 92 -11.65 8.76 -2.55
CA VAL A 92 -12.52 8.12 -3.57
C VAL A 92 -11.78 7.01 -4.31
N PHE A 93 -10.55 7.28 -4.76
CA PHE A 93 -9.69 6.27 -5.38
C PHE A 93 -9.51 5.04 -4.49
N SER A 94 -9.22 5.25 -3.20
CA SER A 94 -9.01 4.15 -2.26
C SER A 94 -10.30 3.41 -1.90
N ILE A 95 -11.45 4.08 -1.86
CA ILE A 95 -12.77 3.47 -1.67
C ILE A 95 -13.10 2.58 -2.87
N MET A 96 -12.91 3.09 -4.09
CA MET A 96 -13.13 2.33 -5.33
C MET A 96 -12.20 1.10 -5.38
N GLY A 97 -10.92 1.27 -5.06
CA GLY A 97 -9.97 0.17 -4.95
C GLY A 97 -10.36 -0.86 -3.90
N THR A 98 -10.79 -0.41 -2.71
CA THR A 98 -11.25 -1.29 -1.63
C THR A 98 -12.45 -2.12 -2.04
N TRP A 99 -13.48 -1.49 -2.63
CA TRP A 99 -14.64 -2.21 -3.14
C TRP A 99 -14.20 -3.20 -4.21
N ARG A 100 -13.56 -2.68 -5.26
CA ARG A 100 -13.43 -3.43 -6.49
C ARG A 100 -12.43 -4.57 -6.38
N PHE A 101 -11.29 -4.32 -5.76
CA PHE A 101 -10.32 -5.36 -5.41
C PHE A 101 -10.84 -6.28 -4.29
N GLY A 102 -11.69 -5.75 -3.41
CA GLY A 102 -12.32 -6.48 -2.31
C GLY A 102 -13.22 -7.63 -2.73
N ILE A 103 -13.80 -7.57 -3.93
CA ILE A 103 -14.63 -8.65 -4.50
C ILE A 103 -13.80 -9.92 -4.70
N GLU A 104 -12.65 -9.82 -5.39
CA GLU A 104 -11.74 -10.95 -5.57
C GLU A 104 -11.07 -11.36 -4.26
N PHE A 105 -10.71 -10.38 -3.41
CA PHE A 105 -10.16 -10.65 -2.08
C PHE A 105 -11.10 -11.53 -1.25
N TYR A 106 -12.39 -11.21 -1.24
CA TYR A 106 -13.40 -11.97 -0.51
C TYR A 106 -13.48 -13.42 -1.02
N ASP A 107 -13.50 -13.61 -2.34
CA ASP A 107 -13.54 -14.95 -2.94
C ASP A 107 -12.28 -15.76 -2.56
N ALA A 108 -11.10 -15.16 -2.74
CA ALA A 108 -9.82 -15.80 -2.45
C ALA A 108 -9.70 -16.22 -0.97
N VAL A 109 -10.11 -15.36 -0.03
CA VAL A 109 -9.97 -15.64 1.40
C VAL A 109 -11.05 -16.59 1.92
N PHE A 110 -12.32 -16.33 1.58
CA PHE A 110 -13.45 -17.01 2.22
C PHE A 110 -13.97 -18.22 1.45
N ARG A 111 -13.79 -18.27 0.12
CA ARG A 111 -14.25 -19.42 -0.68
C ARG A 111 -13.13 -20.38 -1.02
N ARG A 112 -11.95 -19.88 -1.37
CA ARG A 112 -10.78 -20.71 -1.72
C ARG A 112 -9.90 -21.05 -0.52
N GLY A 113 -9.97 -20.23 0.52
CA GLY A 113 -9.27 -20.43 1.77
C GLY A 113 -7.94 -19.69 1.86
N PHE A 114 -7.44 -19.61 3.08
CA PHE A 114 -6.33 -18.72 3.44
C PHE A 114 -5.04 -19.01 2.65
N ILE A 115 -4.65 -20.27 2.48
CA ILE A 115 -3.40 -20.64 1.76
C ILE A 115 -3.44 -20.15 0.32
N ASP A 116 -4.52 -20.41 -0.41
CA ASP A 116 -4.67 -19.96 -1.79
C ASP A 116 -4.69 -18.42 -1.87
N SER A 117 -5.26 -17.75 -0.85
CA SER A 117 -5.28 -16.29 -0.77
C SER A 117 -3.89 -15.63 -0.63
N ILE A 118 -2.89 -16.36 -0.13
CA ILE A 118 -1.51 -15.87 0.05
C ILE A 118 -0.49 -16.50 -0.91
N CYS A 119 -0.80 -17.62 -1.55
CA CYS A 119 0.13 -18.33 -2.43
C CYS A 119 -0.23 -18.27 -3.91
N LEU A 120 -1.48 -17.97 -4.28
CA LEU A 120 -1.88 -17.77 -5.68
C LEU A 120 -2.11 -16.29 -5.98
N ALA A 121 -1.53 -15.78 -7.07
CA ALA A 121 -1.72 -14.39 -7.49
C ALA A 121 -3.17 -14.10 -7.86
N VAL A 122 -3.48 -12.80 -8.01
CA VAL A 122 -4.72 -12.39 -8.66
C VAL A 122 -4.65 -12.75 -10.15
N ASN A 123 -5.80 -13.00 -10.77
CA ASN A 123 -5.86 -13.27 -12.21
C ASN A 123 -5.26 -12.08 -13.00
N PRO A 124 -4.16 -12.27 -13.78
CA PRO A 124 -3.50 -11.18 -14.49
C PRO A 124 -4.39 -10.45 -15.49
N ARG A 125 -5.45 -11.08 -15.99
CA ARG A 125 -6.39 -10.50 -16.96
C ARG A 125 -7.62 -9.87 -16.34
N SER A 126 -7.78 -9.96 -15.01
CA SER A 126 -8.99 -9.52 -14.35
C SER A 126 -8.88 -8.08 -13.86
N PRO A 127 -10.03 -7.44 -13.55
CA PRO A 127 -10.09 -6.16 -12.87
C PRO A 127 -9.16 -6.03 -11.64
N SER A 128 -8.95 -7.08 -10.84
CA SER A 128 -8.04 -7.00 -9.70
C SER A 128 -6.60 -6.71 -10.11
N ALA A 129 -6.11 -7.22 -11.26
CA ALA A 129 -4.77 -6.91 -11.74
C ALA A 129 -4.64 -5.44 -12.17
N PHE A 130 -5.69 -4.89 -12.80
CA PHE A 130 -5.78 -3.46 -13.08
C PHE A 130 -5.68 -2.62 -11.79
N TRP A 131 -6.45 -2.96 -10.76
CA TRP A 131 -6.41 -2.25 -9.48
C TRP A 131 -5.08 -2.45 -8.73
N ALA A 132 -4.41 -3.60 -8.87
CA ALA A 132 -3.05 -3.79 -8.37
C ALA A 132 -2.02 -2.90 -9.08
N CYS A 133 -2.15 -2.70 -10.40
CA CYS A 133 -1.33 -1.74 -11.13
C CYS A 133 -1.59 -0.30 -10.68
N MET A 134 -2.87 0.09 -10.59
CA MET A 134 -3.27 1.41 -10.12
C MET A 134 -2.75 1.69 -8.71
N PHE A 135 -2.73 0.67 -7.84
CA PHE A 135 -2.10 0.75 -6.52
C PHE A 135 -0.60 1.07 -6.61
N ALA A 136 0.16 0.36 -7.45
CA ALA A 136 1.58 0.60 -7.62
C ALA A 136 1.87 2.01 -8.18
N LEU A 137 1.03 2.49 -9.09
CA LEU A 137 1.13 3.84 -9.65
C LEU A 137 0.73 4.92 -8.63
N SER A 138 -0.24 4.65 -7.75
CA SER A 138 -0.69 5.63 -6.74
C SER A 138 0.44 6.05 -5.79
N LYS A 139 1.44 5.19 -5.55
CA LYS A 139 2.57 5.52 -4.68
C LYS A 139 3.40 6.71 -5.18
N ILE A 140 3.43 6.95 -6.50
CA ILE A 140 4.02 8.17 -7.06
C ILE A 140 3.15 9.37 -6.73
N ALA A 141 1.83 9.26 -6.93
CA ALA A 141 0.92 10.36 -6.63
C ALA A 141 1.02 10.75 -5.15
N GLU A 142 1.11 9.78 -4.24
CA GLU A 142 1.23 9.97 -2.80
C GLU A 142 2.46 10.79 -2.36
N PHE A 143 3.49 10.95 -3.19
CA PHE A 143 4.58 11.93 -2.92
C PHE A 143 4.06 13.37 -2.78
N GLY A 144 2.90 13.67 -3.38
CA GLY A 144 2.19 14.94 -3.20
C GLY A 144 1.87 15.24 -1.73
N ASP A 145 1.62 14.22 -0.90
CA ASP A 145 1.33 14.40 0.53
C ASP A 145 2.46 15.13 1.24
N THR A 146 3.70 14.71 0.96
CA THR A 146 4.91 15.32 1.51
C THR A 146 5.10 16.74 1.00
N MET A 147 4.85 16.98 -0.29
CA MET A 147 4.90 18.33 -0.84
C MET A 147 3.94 19.28 -0.10
N PHE A 148 2.71 18.83 0.16
CA PHE A 148 1.74 19.60 0.92
C PHE A 148 2.18 19.87 2.36
N LEU A 149 2.80 18.91 3.03
CA LEU A 149 3.36 19.11 4.37
C LEU A 149 4.45 20.20 4.37
N VAL A 150 5.40 20.10 3.44
CA VAL A 150 6.51 21.08 3.32
C VAL A 150 6.00 22.48 3.01
N LEU A 151 5.11 22.62 2.02
CA LEU A 151 4.55 23.93 1.64
C LEU A 151 3.75 24.60 2.76
N ARG A 152 3.23 23.81 3.70
CA ARG A 152 2.49 24.29 4.89
C ARG A 152 3.38 24.45 6.13
N LYS A 153 4.70 24.23 6.00
CA LYS A 153 5.65 24.20 7.12
C LYS A 153 5.21 23.23 8.24
N ARG A 154 4.67 22.07 7.85
CA ARG A 154 4.41 20.97 8.78
C ARG A 154 5.63 20.06 8.85
N PRO A 155 5.96 19.49 10.02
CA PRO A 155 7.13 18.65 10.17
C PRO A 155 6.98 17.38 9.32
N VAL A 156 7.98 17.09 8.48
CA VAL A 156 8.08 15.85 7.73
C VAL A 156 8.92 14.88 8.55
N ILE A 157 8.25 14.02 9.32
CA ILE A 157 8.93 13.05 10.20
C ILE A 157 9.58 11.92 9.39
N PHE A 158 10.59 11.27 9.98
CA PHE A 158 11.31 10.14 9.37
C PHE A 158 10.36 9.08 8.82
N LEU A 159 9.41 8.62 9.65
CA LEU A 159 8.43 7.61 9.28
C LEU A 159 7.71 7.95 7.96
N HIS A 160 7.33 9.21 7.75
CA HIS A 160 6.56 9.61 6.59
C HIS A 160 7.38 9.51 5.30
N TRP A 161 8.54 10.18 5.23
CA TRP A 161 9.31 10.19 3.98
C TRP A 161 9.95 8.83 3.70
N TYR A 162 10.39 8.11 4.74
CA TYR A 162 10.92 6.76 4.61
C TYR A 162 9.85 5.81 4.08
N HIS A 163 8.64 5.86 4.63
CA HIS A 163 7.51 5.08 4.16
C HIS A 163 7.25 5.30 2.68
N HIS A 164 7.00 6.55 2.25
CA HIS A 164 6.66 6.85 0.85
C HIS A 164 7.75 6.39 -0.13
N ALA A 165 9.04 6.60 0.20
CA ALA A 165 10.14 6.18 -0.65
C ALA A 165 10.20 4.65 -0.80
N VAL A 166 10.01 3.91 0.30
CA VAL A 166 10.21 2.46 0.33
C VAL A 166 8.99 1.70 -0.21
N VAL A 167 7.76 2.16 0.04
CA VAL A 167 6.56 1.52 -0.52
C VAL A 167 6.47 1.63 -2.04
N LEU A 168 7.02 2.71 -2.63
CA LEU A 168 7.12 2.81 -4.09
C LEU A 168 8.04 1.71 -4.64
N ILE A 169 9.22 1.52 -4.05
CA ILE A 169 10.18 0.50 -4.47
C ILE A 169 9.58 -0.90 -4.31
N LEU A 170 9.00 -1.19 -3.15
CA LEU A 170 8.41 -2.50 -2.87
C LEU A 170 7.26 -2.83 -3.81
N SER A 171 6.33 -1.91 -4.02
CA SER A 171 5.17 -2.15 -4.88
C SER A 171 5.56 -2.38 -6.34
N TRP A 172 6.56 -1.66 -6.84
CA TRP A 172 7.05 -1.82 -8.21
C TRP A 172 7.86 -3.10 -8.40
N HIS A 173 8.65 -3.49 -7.39
CA HIS A 173 9.35 -4.76 -7.38
C HIS A 173 8.37 -5.95 -7.32
N ALA A 174 7.31 -5.84 -6.50
CA ALA A 174 6.27 -6.87 -6.39
C ALA A 174 5.36 -6.97 -7.63
N ALA A 175 5.19 -5.88 -8.38
CA ALA A 175 4.36 -5.86 -9.58
C ALA A 175 4.92 -6.73 -10.72
N ILE A 176 6.24 -6.96 -10.76
CA ILE A 176 6.89 -7.82 -11.77
C ILE A 176 6.34 -9.24 -11.69
N GLU A 177 6.32 -9.82 -10.50
CA GLU A 177 5.92 -11.21 -10.28
C GLU A 177 4.43 -11.38 -10.00
N LEU A 178 3.69 -10.26 -9.90
CA LEU A 178 2.32 -10.18 -9.40
C LEU A 178 2.16 -10.99 -8.10
N THR A 179 2.96 -10.66 -7.09
CA THR A 179 3.13 -11.53 -5.92
C THR A 179 1.81 -11.85 -5.20
N ALA A 180 1.61 -13.11 -4.86
CA ALA A 180 0.37 -13.58 -4.25
C ALA A 180 0.04 -12.89 -2.91
N PRO A 181 0.99 -12.72 -1.96
CA PRO A 181 0.72 -11.96 -0.73
C PRO A 181 0.39 -10.49 -0.98
N GLY A 182 0.76 -9.97 -2.16
CA GLY A 182 0.38 -8.64 -2.62
C GLY A 182 -1.12 -8.41 -2.56
N ARG A 183 -1.95 -9.45 -2.75
CA ARG A 183 -3.41 -9.38 -2.59
C ARG A 183 -3.81 -8.81 -1.22
N TRP A 184 -3.23 -9.33 -0.14
CA TRP A 184 -3.49 -8.85 1.22
C TRP A 184 -2.92 -7.46 1.47
N PHE A 185 -1.70 -7.20 1.01
CA PHE A 185 -1.04 -5.91 1.21
C PHE A 185 -1.79 -4.77 0.52
N ILE A 186 -2.26 -5.01 -0.71
CA ILE A 186 -3.02 -4.04 -1.52
C ILE A 186 -4.38 -3.80 -0.88
N PHE A 187 -5.14 -4.86 -0.57
CA PHE A 187 -6.49 -4.73 0.00
C PHE A 187 -6.48 -3.99 1.34
N MET A 188 -5.61 -4.39 2.27
CA MET A 188 -5.49 -3.72 3.57
C MET A 188 -5.09 -2.25 3.40
N ASN A 189 -4.13 -1.95 2.51
CA ASN A 189 -3.73 -0.56 2.30
C ASN A 189 -4.86 0.27 1.70
N TYR A 190 -5.58 -0.24 0.69
CA TYR A 190 -6.75 0.46 0.15
C TYR A 190 -7.79 0.75 1.23
N LEU A 191 -8.11 -0.24 2.05
CA LEU A 191 -9.08 -0.09 3.14
C LEU A 191 -8.60 0.98 4.14
N VAL A 192 -7.37 0.90 4.61
CA VAL A 192 -6.83 1.86 5.58
C VAL A 192 -6.67 3.25 4.97
N HIS A 193 -6.23 3.36 3.72
CA HIS A 193 -6.11 4.64 3.00
C HIS A 193 -7.47 5.28 2.73
N SER A 194 -8.52 4.49 2.46
CA SER A 194 -9.88 5.03 2.32
C SER A 194 -10.32 5.78 3.59
N ILE A 195 -10.04 5.20 4.76
CA ILE A 195 -10.36 5.79 6.07
C ILE A 195 -9.43 6.99 6.35
N MET A 196 -8.13 6.82 6.16
CA MET A 196 -7.12 7.85 6.43
C MET A 196 -7.33 9.11 5.57
N TYR A 197 -7.49 8.97 4.26
CA TYR A 197 -7.69 10.13 3.38
C TYR A 197 -9.05 10.78 3.58
N THR A 198 -10.10 10.01 3.92
CA THR A 198 -11.39 10.59 4.34
C THR A 198 -11.22 11.44 5.61
N TYR A 199 -10.48 10.93 6.60
CA TYR A 199 -10.13 11.68 7.81
C TYR A 199 -9.34 12.96 7.46
N TYR A 200 -8.37 12.90 6.54
CA TYR A 200 -7.62 14.09 6.11
C TYR A 200 -8.44 15.08 5.30
N ALA A 201 -9.36 14.62 4.45
CA ALA A 201 -10.30 15.48 3.73
C ALA A 201 -11.17 16.26 4.73
N VAL A 202 -11.76 15.59 5.71
CA VAL A 202 -12.59 16.23 6.75
C VAL A 202 -11.77 17.21 7.61
N THR A 203 -10.55 16.84 8.00
CA THR A 203 -9.71 17.74 8.81
C THR A 203 -9.13 18.91 8.00
N SER A 204 -9.06 18.80 6.67
CA SER A 204 -8.56 19.87 5.78
C SER A 204 -9.47 21.11 5.75
N VAL A 205 -10.79 20.93 5.95
CA VAL A 205 -11.77 22.03 6.06
C VAL A 205 -11.76 22.69 7.45
N GLY A 206 -10.94 22.20 8.37
CA GLY A 206 -10.79 22.74 9.72
C GLY A 206 -11.65 22.05 10.78
N TYR A 207 -12.39 21.01 10.41
CA TYR A 207 -13.16 20.22 11.38
C TYR A 207 -12.22 19.40 12.27
N ARG A 208 -12.41 19.46 13.59
CA ARG A 208 -11.60 18.73 14.57
C ARG A 208 -12.36 17.49 15.02
N LEU A 209 -11.93 16.33 14.51
CA LEU A 209 -12.50 15.05 14.92
C LEU A 209 -12.01 14.65 16.32
N PRO A 210 -12.81 13.85 17.06
CA PRO A 210 -12.40 13.32 18.36
C PRO A 210 -11.09 12.52 18.28
N LYS A 211 -10.29 12.58 19.35
CA LYS A 211 -9.00 11.86 19.42
C LYS A 211 -9.12 10.37 19.14
N ILE A 212 -10.26 9.75 19.46
CA ILE A 212 -10.50 8.34 19.20
C ILE A 212 -10.41 8.00 17.70
N VAL A 213 -10.86 8.90 16.82
CA VAL A 213 -10.85 8.66 15.37
C VAL A 213 -9.41 8.62 14.84
N SER A 214 -8.56 9.57 15.25
CA SER A 214 -7.15 9.56 14.83
C SER A 214 -6.38 8.38 15.44
N MET A 215 -6.73 7.97 16.66
CA MET A 215 -6.18 6.78 17.29
C MET A 215 -6.58 5.51 16.53
N THR A 216 -7.84 5.39 16.09
CA THR A 216 -8.31 4.28 15.26
C THR A 216 -7.57 4.21 13.93
N VAL A 217 -7.36 5.34 13.24
CA VAL A 217 -6.57 5.36 11.99
C VAL A 217 -5.16 4.83 12.22
N THR A 218 -4.47 5.34 13.25
CA THR A 218 -3.10 4.90 13.56
C THR A 218 -3.07 3.44 13.99
N PHE A 219 -4.05 2.98 14.75
CA PHE A 219 -4.19 1.58 15.15
C PHE A 219 -4.35 0.65 13.94
N LEU A 220 -5.23 1.00 12.99
CA LEU A 220 -5.43 0.21 11.77
C LEU A 220 -4.17 0.15 10.91
N GLN A 221 -3.42 1.25 10.81
CA GLN A 221 -2.12 1.27 10.13
C GLN A 221 -1.10 0.34 10.79
N THR A 222 -0.99 0.38 12.12
CA THR A 222 -0.09 -0.52 12.87
C THR A 222 -0.52 -1.99 12.72
N LEU A 223 -1.83 -2.27 12.79
CA LEU A 223 -2.37 -3.60 12.62
C LEU A 223 -2.09 -4.16 11.23
N GLN A 224 -2.19 -3.35 10.17
CA GLN A 224 -1.81 -3.74 8.82
C GLN A 224 -0.34 -4.19 8.76
N MET A 225 0.59 -3.48 9.43
CA MET A 225 2.00 -3.88 9.43
C MET A 225 2.20 -5.22 10.14
N LEU A 226 1.51 -5.44 11.25
CA LEU A 226 1.56 -6.70 12.00
C LEU A 226 1.05 -7.87 11.15
N ILE A 227 -0.10 -7.71 10.48
CA ILE A 227 -0.65 -8.72 9.57
C ILE A 227 0.33 -8.98 8.42
N GLY A 228 0.95 -7.93 7.87
CA GLY A 228 1.91 -8.07 6.78
C GLY A 228 3.17 -8.87 7.14
N VAL A 229 3.71 -8.65 8.35
CA VAL A 229 4.78 -9.49 8.90
C VAL A 229 4.31 -10.92 9.09
N GLY A 230 3.12 -11.12 9.67
CA GLY A 230 2.54 -12.46 9.88
C GLY A 230 2.38 -13.25 8.58
N ILE A 231 1.82 -12.63 7.53
CA ILE A 231 1.69 -13.25 6.20
C ILE A 231 3.07 -13.60 5.63
N SER A 232 4.04 -12.70 5.74
CA SER A 232 5.41 -12.96 5.24
C SER A 232 6.05 -14.18 5.94
N CYS A 233 5.88 -14.30 7.26
CA CYS A 233 6.35 -15.47 8.01
C CYS A 233 5.65 -16.76 7.59
N ILE A 234 4.32 -16.72 7.38
CA ILE A 234 3.55 -17.89 6.96
C ILE A 234 3.97 -18.32 5.55
N VAL A 235 4.11 -17.39 4.62
CA VAL A 235 4.55 -17.69 3.24
C VAL A 235 5.96 -18.28 3.26
N LEU A 236 6.87 -17.75 4.08
CA LEU A 236 8.20 -18.34 4.25
C LEU A 236 8.11 -19.79 4.74
N TYR A 237 7.32 -20.03 5.79
CA TYR A 237 7.10 -21.37 6.33
C TYR A 237 6.54 -22.33 5.26
N LEU A 238 5.51 -21.91 4.51
CA LEU A 238 4.91 -22.71 3.44
C LEU A 238 5.93 -23.05 2.34
N LYS A 239 6.68 -22.05 1.86
CA LYS A 239 7.72 -22.26 0.83
C LYS A 239 8.82 -23.21 1.28
N LEU A 240 9.25 -23.11 2.55
CA LEU A 240 10.26 -24.02 3.12
C LEU A 240 9.76 -25.47 3.26
N ASN A 241 8.44 -25.66 3.37
CA ASN A 241 7.80 -26.99 3.39
C ASN A 241 7.37 -27.48 1.98
N GLY A 242 7.78 -26.79 0.92
CA GLY A 242 7.54 -27.22 -0.46
C GLY A 242 6.21 -26.77 -1.07
N GLU A 243 5.44 -25.91 -0.40
CA GLU A 243 4.24 -25.32 -1.00
C GLU A 243 4.61 -24.31 -2.08
N MET A 244 3.88 -24.36 -3.19
CA MET A 244 4.06 -23.42 -4.29
C MET A 244 3.36 -22.10 -3.99
N CYS A 245 4.14 -21.05 -3.79
CA CYS A 245 3.64 -19.69 -3.60
C CYS A 245 4.28 -18.75 -4.62
N GLN A 246 3.44 -18.00 -5.35
CA GLN A 246 3.81 -17.01 -6.38
C GLN A 246 4.49 -15.79 -5.74
N GLN A 247 5.74 -15.96 -5.36
CA GLN A 247 6.62 -14.93 -4.81
C GLN A 247 8.05 -15.47 -4.77
N SER A 248 9.03 -14.75 -5.27
CA SER A 248 10.45 -15.09 -5.12
C SER A 248 10.93 -14.94 -3.67
N TYR A 249 12.02 -15.64 -3.32
CA TYR A 249 12.64 -15.47 -2.00
C TYR A 249 13.19 -14.04 -1.81
N ASP A 250 13.68 -13.41 -2.88
CA ASP A 250 14.18 -12.04 -2.84
C ASP A 250 13.05 -11.05 -2.55
N ASN A 251 11.91 -11.18 -3.24
CA ASN A 251 10.74 -10.35 -2.98
C ASN A 251 10.18 -10.57 -1.57
N LEU A 252 10.16 -11.83 -1.10
CA LEU A 252 9.72 -12.17 0.24
C LEU A 252 10.62 -11.56 1.32
N ALA A 253 11.95 -11.66 1.17
CA ALA A 253 12.90 -11.05 2.09
C ALA A 253 12.77 -9.52 2.13
N LEU A 254 12.62 -8.89 0.95
CA LEU A 254 12.38 -7.45 0.84
C LEU A 254 11.07 -7.04 1.53
N SER A 255 9.98 -7.77 1.25
CA SER A 255 8.66 -7.52 1.85
C SER A 255 8.73 -7.64 3.38
N PHE A 256 9.32 -8.73 3.89
CA PHE A 256 9.48 -8.95 5.32
C PHE A 256 10.28 -7.83 5.99
N GLY A 257 11.45 -7.47 5.44
CA GLY A 257 12.31 -6.44 6.02
C GLY A 257 11.62 -5.08 6.10
N ILE A 258 10.86 -4.70 5.06
CA ILE A 258 10.13 -3.43 5.00
C ILE A 258 8.94 -3.43 5.97
N TYR A 259 8.12 -4.50 5.97
CA TYR A 259 6.97 -4.57 6.87
C TYR A 259 7.40 -4.65 8.35
N ALA A 260 8.50 -5.35 8.65
CA ALA A 260 9.07 -5.38 10.00
C ALA A 260 9.57 -3.99 10.43
N SER A 261 10.26 -3.25 9.55
CA SER A 261 10.71 -1.89 9.86
C SER A 261 9.53 -0.95 10.10
N PHE A 262 8.47 -1.05 9.29
CA PHE A 262 7.25 -0.27 9.49
C PHE A 262 6.52 -0.65 10.78
N LEU A 263 6.42 -1.93 11.13
CA LEU A 263 5.81 -2.35 12.39
C LEU A 263 6.50 -1.68 13.60
N VAL A 264 7.83 -1.64 13.61
CA VAL A 264 8.60 -0.96 14.66
C VAL A 264 8.30 0.55 14.67
N LEU A 265 8.34 1.21 13.51
CA LEU A 265 8.16 2.66 13.43
C LEU A 265 6.73 3.09 13.77
N PHE A 266 5.71 2.39 13.28
CA PHE A 266 4.31 2.67 13.59
C PHE A 266 3.97 2.37 15.05
N SER A 267 4.53 1.29 15.63
CA SER A 267 4.37 0.99 17.06
C SER A 267 5.01 2.07 17.93
N SER A 268 6.22 2.51 17.58
CA SER A 268 6.90 3.63 18.26
C SER A 268 6.10 4.93 18.14
N PHE A 269 5.58 5.24 16.95
CA PHE A 269 4.73 6.40 16.73
C PHE A 269 3.44 6.33 17.57
N PHE A 270 2.75 5.20 17.57
CA PHE A 270 1.52 4.99 18.33
C PHE A 270 1.77 5.18 19.85
N ASN A 271 2.84 4.57 20.36
CA ASN A 271 3.23 4.70 21.77
C ASN A 271 3.46 6.17 22.14
N ASN A 272 4.28 6.89 21.36
CA ASN A 272 4.64 8.28 21.61
C ASN A 272 3.46 9.26 21.43
N ALA A 273 2.53 8.97 20.52
CA ALA A 273 1.39 9.85 20.23
C ALA A 273 0.22 9.64 21.21
N TYR A 274 0.00 8.42 21.70
CA TYR A 274 -1.24 8.06 22.40
C TYR A 274 -1.05 7.50 23.81
N LEU A 275 0.02 6.74 24.07
CA LEU A 275 0.19 6.02 25.34
C LEU A 275 1.11 6.74 26.32
N VAL A 276 2.21 7.32 25.84
CA VAL A 276 3.14 8.09 26.66
C VAL A 276 2.44 9.37 27.13
N LYS A 277 2.24 9.49 28.44
CA LYS A 277 1.78 10.74 29.06
C LYS A 277 2.89 11.77 28.91
N LYS A 278 2.63 12.85 28.16
CA LYS A 278 3.52 14.01 28.18
C LYS A 278 3.43 14.65 29.57
N GLU A 279 4.55 14.70 30.28
CA GLU A 279 4.65 15.49 31.50
C GLU A 279 4.31 16.94 31.16
N LYS A 280 3.36 17.52 31.90
CA LYS A 280 3.14 18.97 31.82
C LYS A 280 4.40 19.62 32.39
N PRO A 281 5.04 20.58 31.69
CA PRO A 281 6.13 21.33 32.28
C PRO A 281 5.63 21.90 33.61
N ALA A 282 6.38 21.64 34.69
CA ALA A 282 6.07 22.17 36.00
C ALA A 282 5.83 23.67 35.86
N ALA A 283 4.66 24.14 36.30
CA ALA A 283 4.37 25.56 36.34
C ALA A 283 5.50 26.22 37.12
N LYS A 284 6.27 27.11 36.46
CA LYS A 284 7.19 27.99 37.16
C LYS A 284 6.34 28.76 38.17
N LYS A 285 6.54 28.48 39.46
CA LYS A 285 6.07 29.37 40.52
C LYS A 285 6.94 30.62 40.40
N GLU A 286 6.35 31.71 39.92
CA GLU A 286 6.82 33.07 40.23
C GLU A 286 6.52 33.38 41.70
#